data_AF-A0A3M2TAI8-F1
#
_entry.id   AF-A0A3M2TAI8-F1
#
_cell.length_a   1.000
_cell.length_b   1.000
_cell.length_c   1.000
_cell.angle_alpha   90.00
_cell.angle_beta   90.00
_cell.angle_gamma   90.00
#
_symmetry.space_group_name_H-M   'P 1'
#
loop_
_entity.id
_entity.type
_entity.pdbx_description
1 polymer ?
#
loop_
_entity_poly.entity_id
_entity_poly.type
_entity_poly.pdbx_seq_one_letter_code
_entity_poly.pdbx_strand_id
1 'polypeptide(L)'
;MLQFISEHPEVVAEKETDGLLVEAFNSQLQGKEGYAWQCVHQGLLLQYCRSLGRDGVSLFFKRITTKEHQAATLFRNDINETYNKIKTRTAELAKEGSGGDDSAGVEQIQLHAVDPNTKITINIPPEQSENPDDAASRDIFASFPQDLRDALKSESLDEVNKVLGKMPVEEAEDVVEKLSQGNMLSLEEGIVDATTEEGKKKLEEIEAEGQKGKQAEEVGEPGGEVTELD
;
A
#
# COMPACT_ATOMS: atom_id res chain seq x y z
N MET A 1 10.37 12.33 32.83
CA MET A 1 10.60 11.24 31.86
C MET A 1 11.43 10.10 32.44
N LEU A 2 12.72 10.29 32.79
CA LEU A 2 13.54 9.22 33.39
C LEU A 2 12.90 8.58 34.64
N GLN A 3 12.39 9.40 35.57
CA GLN A 3 11.68 8.92 36.75
C GLN A 3 10.47 8.04 36.37
N PHE A 4 9.65 8.52 35.43
CA PHE A 4 8.46 7.81 34.97
C PHE A 4 8.79 6.45 34.33
N ILE A 5 9.81 6.40 33.46
CA ILE A 5 10.26 5.13 32.86
C ILE A 5 10.81 4.16 33.92
N SER A 6 11.43 4.69 34.98
CA SER A 6 11.96 3.86 36.07
C SER A 6 10.84 3.27 36.94
N GLU A 7 9.74 4.00 37.12
CA GLU A 7 8.55 3.56 37.84
C GLU A 7 7.63 2.66 36.98
N HIS A 8 7.66 2.86 35.66
CA HIS A 8 6.82 2.18 34.68
C HIS A 8 7.65 1.58 33.53
N PRO A 9 8.47 0.54 33.76
CA PRO A 9 9.33 -0.04 32.73
C PRO A 9 8.55 -0.63 31.54
N GLU A 10 7.28 -1.00 31.74
CA GLU A 10 6.37 -1.51 30.70
C GLU A 10 6.15 -0.52 29.54
N VAL A 11 6.34 0.78 29.78
CA VAL A 11 6.14 1.82 28.74
C VAL A 11 7.21 1.79 27.66
N VAL A 12 8.31 1.06 27.88
CA VAL A 12 9.41 0.88 26.92
C VAL A 12 9.11 -0.26 25.92
N ALA A 13 7.93 -0.88 26.01
CA ALA A 13 7.49 -1.89 25.07
C ALA A 13 7.37 -1.33 23.63
N GLU A 14 7.59 -2.20 22.65
CA GLU A 14 7.50 -1.90 21.21
C GLU A 14 6.21 -1.19 20.83
N LYS A 15 5.08 -1.80 21.22
CA LYS A 15 3.72 -1.31 20.95
C LYS A 15 3.48 0.14 21.38
N GLU A 16 4.15 0.60 22.45
CA GLU A 16 3.98 1.97 22.95
C GLU A 16 4.75 2.96 22.07
N THR A 17 5.91 2.55 21.55
CA THR A 17 6.66 3.32 20.54
C THR A 17 5.87 3.40 19.25
N ASP A 18 5.35 2.28 18.75
CA ASP A 18 4.58 2.22 17.52
C ASP A 18 3.30 3.06 17.64
N GLY A 19 2.60 2.96 18.77
CA GLY A 19 1.42 3.77 19.06
C GLY A 19 1.70 5.27 19.02
N LEU A 20 2.84 5.73 19.57
CA LEU A 20 3.25 7.12 19.51
C LEU A 20 3.60 7.58 18.09
N LEU A 21 4.20 6.73 17.25
CA LEU A 21 4.51 7.07 15.87
C LEU A 21 3.25 7.12 15.00
N VAL A 22 2.28 6.25 15.24
CA VAL A 22 0.95 6.32 14.62
C VAL A 22 0.21 7.58 15.05
N GLU A 23 0.23 7.92 16.34
CA GLU A 23 -0.37 9.16 16.85
C GLU A 23 0.31 10.40 16.27
N ALA A 24 1.64 10.38 16.10
CA ALA A 24 2.37 11.45 15.44
C ALA A 24 1.89 11.65 14.00
N PHE A 25 1.68 10.56 13.26
CA PHE A 25 1.18 10.58 11.90
C PHE A 25 -0.23 11.17 11.82
N ASN A 26 -1.15 10.65 12.63
CA ASN A 26 -2.54 11.13 12.69
C ASN A 26 -2.63 12.60 13.09
N SER A 27 -1.85 13.01 14.08
CA SER A 27 -1.78 14.39 14.53
C SER A 27 -1.20 15.33 13.47
N GLN A 28 -0.18 14.88 12.72
CA GLN A 28 0.37 15.66 11.62
C GLN A 28 -0.65 15.85 10.49
N LEU A 29 -1.40 14.79 10.16
CA LEU A 29 -2.49 14.86 9.18
C LEU A 29 -3.58 15.87 9.59
N GLN A 30 -3.86 15.99 10.88
CA GLN A 30 -4.77 16.99 11.46
C GLN A 30 -4.15 18.40 11.59
N GLY A 31 -2.94 18.63 11.11
CA GLY A 31 -2.24 19.92 11.21
C GLY A 31 -1.70 20.26 12.60
N LYS A 32 -1.70 19.30 13.55
CA LYS A 32 -1.21 19.48 14.93
C LYS A 32 0.31 19.27 15.02
N GLU A 33 1.07 20.05 14.27
CA GLU A 33 2.53 19.88 14.08
C GLU A 33 3.31 19.75 15.40
N GLY A 34 3.05 20.63 16.38
CA GLY A 34 3.77 20.62 17.66
C GLY A 34 3.53 19.34 18.47
N TYR A 35 2.32 18.80 18.44
CA TYR A 35 2.00 17.56 19.14
C TYR A 35 2.53 16.34 18.39
N ALA A 36 2.47 16.35 17.06
CA ALA A 36 3.08 15.32 16.22
C ALA A 36 4.60 15.20 16.48
N TRP A 37 5.31 16.33 16.49
CA TRP A 37 6.73 16.36 16.83
C TRP A 37 7.02 15.80 18.23
N GLN A 38 6.20 16.17 19.22
CA GLN A 38 6.32 15.65 20.58
C GLN A 38 6.13 14.13 20.62
N CYS A 39 5.18 13.58 19.88
CA CYS A 39 4.95 12.14 19.79
C CYS A 39 6.15 11.42 19.17
N VAL A 40 6.73 11.95 18.08
CA VAL A 40 7.99 11.43 17.51
C VAL A 40 9.12 11.46 18.53
N HIS A 41 9.29 12.58 19.25
CA HIS A 41 10.31 12.70 20.28
C HIS A 41 10.15 11.63 21.35
N GLN A 42 8.94 11.45 21.90
CA GLN A 42 8.72 10.44 22.94
C GLN A 42 8.85 9.01 22.41
N GLY A 43 8.36 8.73 21.20
CA GLY A 43 8.50 7.41 20.58
C GLY A 43 9.96 7.02 20.39
N LEU A 44 10.77 7.90 19.77
CA LEU A 44 12.20 7.64 19.60
C LEU A 44 12.92 7.55 20.94
N LEU A 45 12.55 8.38 21.93
CA LEU A 45 13.13 8.29 23.26
C LEU A 45 12.93 6.89 23.87
N LEU A 46 11.72 6.34 23.78
CA LEU A 46 11.41 4.99 24.27
C LEU A 46 12.13 3.92 23.46
N GLN A 47 12.21 4.07 22.14
CA GLN A 47 12.97 3.17 21.26
C GLN A 47 14.45 3.10 21.68
N TYR A 48 15.08 4.24 21.97
CA TYR A 48 16.46 4.30 22.47
C TYR A 48 16.61 3.70 23.87
N CYS A 49 15.63 3.92 24.75
CA CYS A 49 15.63 3.28 26.08
C CYS A 49 15.55 1.75 25.96
N ARG A 50 14.75 1.24 25.02
CA ARG A 50 14.59 -0.18 24.75
C ARG A 50 15.89 -0.82 24.23
N SER A 51 16.52 -0.19 23.24
CA SER A 51 17.74 -0.72 22.61
C SER A 51 18.95 -0.79 23.55
N LEU A 52 18.99 0.07 24.56
CA LEU A 52 20.08 0.15 25.54
C LEU A 52 19.85 -0.73 26.79
N GLY A 53 18.64 -1.27 26.97
CA GLY A 53 18.28 -2.09 28.14
C GLY A 53 18.22 -1.29 29.46
N ARG A 54 17.82 -1.98 30.54
CA ARG A 54 17.50 -1.37 31.85
C ARG A 54 18.61 -0.48 32.40
N ASP A 55 19.85 -0.94 32.35
CA ASP A 55 21.00 -0.18 32.88
C ASP A 55 21.48 0.94 31.94
N GLY A 56 21.09 0.87 30.66
CA GLY A 56 21.45 1.84 29.64
C GLY A 56 20.57 3.09 29.61
N VAL A 57 19.35 3.04 30.15
CA VAL A 57 18.40 4.16 30.17
C VAL A 57 18.97 5.38 30.90
N SER A 58 19.47 5.19 32.13
CA SER A 58 20.06 6.29 32.92
C SER A 58 21.27 6.91 32.22
N LEU A 59 22.09 6.08 31.55
CA LEU A 59 23.24 6.53 30.79
C LEU A 59 22.83 7.31 29.54
N PHE A 60 21.78 6.86 28.85
CA PHE A 60 21.20 7.58 27.71
C PHE A 60 20.77 8.99 28.11
N PHE A 61 19.94 9.11 29.15
CA PHE A 61 19.47 10.41 29.65
C PHE A 61 20.63 11.32 30.05
N LYS A 62 21.66 10.79 30.71
CA LYS A 62 22.88 11.55 31.02
C LYS A 62 23.57 12.05 29.75
N ARG A 63 23.71 11.21 28.73
CA ARG A 63 24.39 11.56 27.47
C ARG A 63 23.61 12.58 26.64
N ILE A 64 22.29 12.46 26.54
CA ILE A 64 21.48 13.42 25.75
C ILE A 64 21.28 14.77 26.45
N THR A 65 21.41 14.82 27.78
CA THR A 65 21.32 16.07 28.55
C THR A 65 22.68 16.76 28.72
N THR A 66 23.78 16.06 28.45
CA THR A 66 25.12 16.64 28.49
C THR A 66 25.35 17.56 27.29
N LYS A 67 25.75 18.80 27.57
CA LYS A 67 26.01 19.80 26.53
C LYS A 67 27.07 19.30 25.52
N GLU A 68 26.80 19.51 24.23
CA GLU A 68 27.72 19.16 23.11
C GLU A 68 28.07 17.65 23.00
N HIS A 69 27.31 16.78 23.68
CA HIS A 69 27.52 15.35 23.55
C HIS A 69 26.97 14.83 22.21
N GLN A 70 27.74 13.98 21.52
CA GLN A 70 27.37 13.43 20.20
C GLN A 70 26.00 12.73 20.21
N ALA A 71 25.68 12.00 21.29
CA ALA A 71 24.38 11.35 21.43
C ALA A 71 23.19 12.33 21.40
N ALA A 72 23.34 13.54 21.95
CA ALA A 72 22.28 14.56 21.90
C ALA A 72 22.06 15.03 20.45
N THR A 73 23.17 15.22 19.70
CA THR A 73 23.12 15.60 18.28
C THR A 73 22.47 14.51 17.44
N LEU A 74 22.89 13.25 17.60
CA LEU A 74 22.32 12.12 16.88
C LEU A 74 20.83 11.97 17.17
N PHE A 75 20.44 11.97 18.45
CA PHE A 75 19.04 11.88 18.85
C PHE A 75 18.19 12.99 18.24
N ARG A 76 18.67 14.24 18.27
CA ARG A 76 17.97 15.37 17.66
C ARG A 76 17.85 15.23 16.14
N ASN A 77 18.89 14.73 15.47
CA ASN A 77 18.86 14.50 14.03
C ASN A 77 17.83 13.42 13.68
N ASP A 78 17.79 12.31 14.41
CA ASP A 78 16.83 11.24 14.19
C ASP A 78 15.39 11.72 14.37
N ILE A 79 15.12 12.55 15.38
CA ILE A 79 13.80 13.18 15.57
C ILE A 79 13.43 14.01 14.36
N ASN A 80 14.33 14.87 13.90
CA ASN A 80 14.07 15.74 12.75
C ASN A 80 13.85 14.92 11.47
N GLU A 81 14.69 13.92 11.20
CA GLU A 81 14.55 13.04 10.04
C GLU A 81 13.23 12.27 10.06
N THR A 82 12.87 11.69 11.21
CA THR A 82 11.64 10.92 11.37
C THR A 82 10.42 11.82 11.24
N TYR A 83 10.41 12.97 11.90
CA TYR A 83 9.33 13.94 11.79
C TYR A 83 9.19 14.47 10.35
N ASN A 84 10.30 14.76 9.67
CA ASN A 84 10.27 15.20 8.27
C ASN A 84 9.69 14.12 7.35
N LYS A 85 10.04 12.84 7.54
CA LYS A 85 9.42 11.74 6.79
C LYS A 85 7.91 11.68 6.99
N ILE A 86 7.44 11.81 8.23
CA ILE A 86 6.01 11.85 8.55
C ILE A 86 5.34 13.06 7.89
N LYS A 87 5.96 14.24 7.99
CA LYS A 87 5.47 15.48 7.38
C LYS A 87 5.37 15.39 5.86
N THR A 88 6.38 14.84 5.19
CA THR A 88 6.36 14.62 3.74
C THR A 88 5.26 13.65 3.36
N ARG A 89 5.18 12.49 4.01
CA ARG A 89 4.20 11.44 3.69
C ARG A 89 2.75 11.90 3.93
N THR A 90 2.50 12.62 5.02
CA THR A 90 1.17 13.20 5.28
C THR A 90 0.81 14.31 4.30
N ALA A 91 1.78 15.10 3.83
CA ALA A 91 1.54 16.10 2.79
C ALA A 91 1.29 15.47 1.40
N GLU A 92 1.93 14.35 1.10
CA GLU A 92 1.67 13.55 -0.11
C GLU A 92 0.25 12.98 -0.08
N LEU A 93 -0.14 12.33 1.02
CA LEU A 93 -1.50 11.82 1.21
C LEU A 93 -2.57 12.91 1.18
N ALA A 94 -2.28 14.08 1.75
CA ALA A 94 -3.21 15.22 1.66
C ALA A 94 -3.36 15.72 0.21
N LYS A 95 -2.31 15.62 -0.62
CA LYS A 95 -2.39 15.96 -2.05
C LYS A 95 -3.17 14.90 -2.83
N GLU A 96 -2.95 13.62 -2.53
CA GLU A 96 -3.69 12.49 -3.10
C GLU A 96 -5.19 12.56 -2.71
N GLY A 97 -5.50 12.87 -1.45
CA GLY A 97 -6.87 13.08 -0.96
C GLY A 97 -7.52 14.37 -1.45
N SER A 98 -6.75 15.41 -1.78
CA SER A 98 -7.29 16.62 -2.43
C SER A 98 -7.62 16.43 -3.92
N GLY A 99 -7.31 15.25 -4.50
CA GLY A 99 -7.75 14.80 -5.82
C GLY A 99 -8.97 13.86 -5.80
N GLY A 100 -9.47 13.47 -4.62
CA GLY A 100 -10.55 12.52 -4.48
C GLY A 100 -11.07 12.48 -3.05
N ASP A 101 -12.28 13.00 -2.91
CA ASP A 101 -13.17 13.12 -1.76
C ASP A 101 -13.04 12.06 -0.63
N ASP A 102 -13.38 12.51 0.57
CA ASP A 102 -13.41 11.77 1.84
C ASP A 102 -14.01 10.35 1.75
N SER A 103 -13.15 9.32 1.68
CA SER A 103 -13.53 7.93 1.98
C SER A 103 -12.52 7.29 2.94
N ALA A 104 -12.42 7.85 4.15
CA ALA A 104 -11.74 7.21 5.26
C ALA A 104 -12.40 5.86 5.59
N GLY A 105 -11.77 4.76 5.17
CA GLY A 105 -12.09 3.40 5.62
C GLY A 105 -12.99 2.57 4.71
N VAL A 106 -13.27 2.99 3.48
CA VAL A 106 -13.93 2.12 2.49
C VAL A 106 -12.81 1.31 1.82
N GLU A 107 -12.80 -0.01 2.01
CA GLU A 107 -11.92 -0.88 1.23
C GLU A 107 -12.22 -0.63 -0.26
N GLN A 108 -11.19 -0.45 -1.08
CA GLN A 108 -11.36 -0.06 -2.48
C GLN A 108 -11.18 -1.27 -3.38
N ILE A 109 -12.14 -1.49 -4.27
CA ILE A 109 -12.01 -2.51 -5.32
C ILE A 109 -11.27 -1.89 -6.51
N GLN A 110 -10.17 -2.52 -6.90
CA GLN A 110 -9.38 -2.14 -8.07
C GLN A 110 -9.28 -3.32 -9.04
N LEU A 111 -9.56 -3.06 -10.32
CA LEU A 111 -9.36 -4.04 -11.39
C LEU A 111 -7.90 -4.01 -11.84
N HIS A 112 -7.24 -5.15 -11.72
CA HIS A 112 -5.92 -5.41 -12.29
C HIS A 112 -5.91 -6.80 -12.94
N ALA A 113 -5.06 -6.99 -13.95
CA ALA A 113 -4.82 -8.31 -14.49
C ALA A 113 -4.04 -9.17 -13.49
N VAL A 114 -4.33 -10.47 -13.43
CA VAL A 114 -3.60 -11.43 -12.57
C VAL A 114 -2.19 -11.71 -13.12
N ASP A 115 -2.04 -11.70 -14.45
CA ASP A 115 -0.77 -11.85 -15.15
C ASP A 115 -0.33 -10.51 -15.76
N PRO A 116 0.94 -10.08 -15.62
CA PRO A 116 1.48 -8.87 -16.24
C PRO A 116 1.32 -8.79 -17.77
N ASN A 117 1.16 -9.92 -18.45
CA ASN A 117 0.99 -10.03 -19.90
C ASN A 117 -0.49 -10.05 -20.33
N THR A 118 -1.43 -10.07 -19.40
CA THR A 118 -2.86 -10.00 -19.70
C THR A 118 -3.30 -8.54 -19.66
N LYS A 119 -3.92 -8.07 -20.73
CA LYS A 119 -4.49 -6.73 -20.79
C LYS A 119 -6.01 -6.84 -20.64
N ILE A 120 -6.56 -6.06 -19.70
CA ILE A 120 -8.02 -5.90 -19.59
C ILE A 120 -8.43 -4.83 -20.60
N THR A 121 -9.25 -5.20 -21.57
CA THR A 121 -9.86 -4.30 -22.55
C THR A 121 -11.33 -4.12 -22.21
N ILE A 122 -11.80 -2.87 -22.23
CA ILE A 122 -13.19 -2.53 -22.00
C ILE A 122 -13.91 -2.51 -23.35
N ASN A 123 -14.95 -3.34 -23.49
CA ASN A 123 -15.76 -3.42 -24.71
C ASN A 123 -17.16 -2.88 -24.43
N ILE A 124 -17.58 -1.87 -25.19
CA ILE A 124 -18.90 -1.25 -25.03
C ILE A 124 -19.86 -1.83 -26.08
N PRO A 125 -21.04 -2.32 -25.67
CA PRO A 125 -22.00 -2.87 -26.62
C PRO A 125 -22.53 -1.77 -27.57
N PRO A 126 -22.64 -2.05 -28.88
CA PRO A 126 -23.12 -1.09 -29.86
C PRO A 126 -24.60 -0.71 -29.66
N GLU A 127 -24.97 0.52 -30.04
CA GLU A 127 -26.34 1.05 -29.83
C GLU A 127 -27.42 0.40 -30.71
N GLN A 128 -27.02 -0.23 -31.81
CA GLN A 128 -27.90 -0.97 -32.71
C GLN A 128 -27.21 -2.27 -33.10
N SER A 129 -27.62 -3.37 -32.46
CA SER A 129 -27.22 -4.71 -32.83
C SER A 129 -28.45 -5.60 -33.01
N GLU A 130 -28.40 -6.49 -34.00
CA GLU A 130 -29.41 -7.53 -34.20
C GLU A 130 -29.17 -8.76 -33.31
N ASN A 131 -28.06 -8.78 -32.56
CA ASN A 131 -27.68 -9.88 -31.71
C ASN A 131 -28.37 -9.76 -30.31
N PRO A 132 -29.14 -10.76 -29.86
CA PRO A 132 -29.81 -10.72 -28.56
C PRO A 132 -28.85 -10.56 -27.37
N ASP A 133 -27.60 -11.02 -27.48
CA ASP A 133 -26.60 -10.88 -26.42
C ASP A 133 -26.14 -9.41 -26.25
N ASP A 134 -26.00 -8.67 -27.36
CA ASP A 134 -25.63 -7.25 -27.34
C ASP A 134 -26.74 -6.37 -26.74
N ALA A 135 -28.01 -6.77 -26.91
CA ALA A 135 -29.15 -6.09 -26.32
C ALA A 135 -29.14 -6.21 -24.78
N ALA A 136 -28.85 -7.41 -24.26
CA ALA A 136 -28.74 -7.64 -22.82
C ALA A 136 -27.56 -6.86 -22.21
N SER A 137 -26.40 -6.86 -22.87
CA SER A 137 -25.25 -6.06 -22.45
C SER A 137 -25.54 -4.56 -22.47
N ARG A 138 -26.31 -4.07 -23.46
CA ARG A 138 -26.70 -2.66 -23.55
C ARG A 138 -27.64 -2.22 -22.44
N ASP A 139 -28.57 -3.10 -22.03
CA ASP A 139 -29.46 -2.87 -20.90
C ASP A 139 -28.68 -2.79 -19.58
N ILE A 140 -27.68 -3.68 -19.38
CA ILE A 140 -26.78 -3.62 -18.24
C ILE A 140 -25.98 -2.31 -18.26
N PHE A 141 -25.40 -1.93 -19.40
CA PHE A 141 -24.69 -0.65 -19.54
C PHE A 141 -25.59 0.55 -19.23
N ALA A 142 -26.86 0.51 -19.64
CA ALA A 142 -27.82 1.58 -19.35
C ALA A 142 -28.20 1.66 -17.86
N SER A 143 -28.13 0.53 -17.13
CA SER A 143 -28.40 0.47 -15.69
C SER A 143 -27.34 1.14 -14.81
N PHE A 144 -26.13 1.35 -15.35
CA PHE A 144 -25.03 1.96 -14.60
C PHE A 144 -25.19 3.48 -14.38
N PRO A 145 -24.59 4.00 -13.29
CA PRO A 145 -24.54 5.44 -13.04
C PRO A 145 -23.77 6.17 -14.16
N GLN A 146 -24.12 7.44 -14.36
CA GLN A 146 -23.55 8.26 -15.45
C GLN A 146 -22.02 8.29 -15.41
N ASP A 147 -21.45 8.46 -14.22
CA ASP A 147 -20.00 8.54 -14.02
C ASP A 147 -19.29 7.26 -14.48
N LEU A 148 -19.86 6.08 -14.19
CA LEU A 148 -19.30 4.80 -14.62
C LEU A 148 -19.46 4.60 -16.13
N ARG A 149 -20.59 4.99 -16.72
CA ARG A 149 -20.80 4.92 -18.17
C ARG A 149 -19.80 5.77 -18.93
N ASP A 150 -19.48 6.95 -18.41
CA ASP A 150 -18.51 7.84 -19.03
C ASP A 150 -17.07 7.34 -18.85
N ALA A 151 -16.76 6.72 -17.70
CA ALA A 151 -15.49 6.01 -17.51
C ALA A 151 -15.34 4.82 -18.47
N LEU A 152 -16.38 4.01 -18.66
CA LEU A 152 -16.38 2.90 -19.64
C LEU A 152 -16.20 3.42 -21.08
N LYS A 153 -16.85 4.53 -21.45
CA LYS A 153 -16.66 5.22 -22.75
C LYS A 153 -15.25 5.73 -22.99
N SER A 154 -14.49 5.98 -21.94
CA SER A 154 -13.09 6.40 -22.08
C SER A 154 -12.16 5.25 -22.47
N GLU A 155 -12.63 4.00 -22.42
CA GLU A 155 -11.86 2.76 -22.63
C GLU A 155 -10.61 2.66 -21.73
N SER A 156 -10.54 3.49 -20.68
CA SER A 156 -9.42 3.57 -19.76
C SER A 156 -9.74 2.82 -18.47
N LEU A 157 -8.95 1.78 -18.19
CA LEU A 157 -9.04 1.03 -16.93
C LEU A 157 -8.78 1.95 -15.72
N ASP A 158 -7.93 2.96 -15.87
CA ASP A 158 -7.61 3.92 -14.81
C ASP A 158 -8.83 4.78 -14.43
N GLU A 159 -9.61 5.23 -15.42
CA GLU A 159 -10.82 6.01 -15.15
C GLU A 159 -11.94 5.13 -14.55
N VAL A 160 -12.04 3.87 -14.98
CA VAL A 160 -12.97 2.90 -14.37
C VAL A 160 -12.59 2.62 -12.92
N ASN A 161 -11.31 2.37 -12.64
CA ASN A 161 -10.81 2.16 -11.28
C ASN A 161 -11.03 3.38 -10.37
N LYS A 162 -10.95 4.60 -10.92
CA LYS A 162 -11.24 5.83 -10.20
C LYS A 162 -12.71 5.96 -9.81
N VAL A 163 -13.64 5.45 -10.63
CA VAL A 163 -15.07 5.43 -10.29
C VAL A 163 -15.37 4.32 -9.29
N LEU A 164 -14.82 3.12 -9.48
CA LEU A 164 -14.96 2.00 -8.54
C LEU A 164 -14.39 2.32 -7.15
N GLY A 165 -13.28 3.06 -7.07
CA GLY A 165 -12.67 3.46 -5.80
C GLY A 165 -13.44 4.53 -5.02
N LYS A 166 -14.47 5.15 -5.61
CA LYS A 166 -15.34 6.16 -4.96
C LYS A 166 -16.63 5.59 -4.39
N MET A 167 -16.99 4.34 -4.72
CA MET A 167 -18.21 3.69 -4.24
C MET A 167 -17.90 2.65 -3.15
N PRO A 168 -18.88 2.27 -2.31
CA PRO A 168 -18.72 1.20 -1.32
C PRO A 168 -18.35 -0.14 -1.96
N VAL A 169 -17.61 -0.99 -1.23
CA VAL A 169 -17.20 -2.34 -1.67
C VAL A 169 -18.37 -3.13 -2.25
N GLU A 170 -19.47 -3.20 -1.50
CA GLU A 170 -20.66 -3.97 -1.89
C GLU A 170 -21.23 -3.48 -3.25
N GLU A 171 -21.20 -2.17 -3.49
CA GLU A 171 -21.66 -1.59 -4.75
C GLU A 171 -20.64 -1.82 -5.88
N ALA A 172 -19.34 -1.75 -5.58
CA ALA A 172 -18.29 -2.03 -6.54
C ALA A 172 -18.30 -3.50 -6.99
N GLU A 173 -18.52 -4.45 -6.08
CA GLU A 173 -18.64 -5.88 -6.39
C GLU A 173 -19.83 -6.15 -7.32
N ASP A 174 -21.01 -5.60 -7.00
CA ASP A 174 -22.21 -5.68 -7.84
C ASP A 174 -21.97 -5.12 -9.26
N VAL A 175 -21.21 -4.03 -9.35
CA VAL A 175 -20.84 -3.40 -10.63
C VAL A 175 -19.89 -4.30 -11.42
N VAL A 176 -18.85 -4.84 -10.78
CA VAL A 176 -17.88 -5.74 -11.43
C VAL A 176 -18.55 -7.02 -11.93
N GLU A 177 -19.48 -7.58 -11.15
CA GLU A 177 -20.27 -8.74 -11.59
C GLU A 177 -21.09 -8.42 -12.83
N LYS A 178 -21.81 -7.29 -12.84
CA LYS A 178 -22.58 -6.84 -14.01
C LYS A 178 -21.71 -6.56 -15.22
N LEU A 179 -20.51 -6.01 -15.03
CA LEU A 179 -19.54 -5.80 -16.10
C LEU A 179 -19.08 -7.12 -16.73
N SER A 180 -18.89 -8.16 -15.92
CA SER A 180 -18.58 -9.51 -16.39
C SER A 180 -19.78 -10.16 -17.10
N GLN A 181 -20.99 -10.06 -16.53
CA GLN A 181 -22.24 -10.58 -17.12
C GLN A 181 -22.56 -9.94 -18.47
N GLY A 182 -22.33 -8.63 -18.60
CA GLY A 182 -22.51 -7.90 -19.85
C GLY A 182 -21.36 -8.07 -20.84
N ASN A 183 -20.38 -8.93 -20.55
CA ASN A 183 -19.20 -9.16 -21.38
C ASN A 183 -18.46 -7.86 -21.76
N MET A 184 -18.49 -6.86 -20.87
CA MET A 184 -17.89 -5.54 -21.08
C MET A 184 -16.41 -5.48 -20.67
N LEU A 185 -15.93 -6.51 -19.97
CA LEU A 185 -14.52 -6.70 -19.63
C LEU A 185 -14.00 -7.92 -20.39
N SER A 186 -13.06 -7.72 -21.29
CA SER A 186 -12.39 -8.79 -22.02
C SER A 186 -10.93 -8.88 -21.59
N LEU A 187 -10.50 -10.09 -21.28
CA LEU A 187 -9.11 -10.42 -20.98
C LEU A 187 -8.43 -10.79 -22.29
N GLU A 188 -7.62 -9.89 -22.84
CA GLU A 188 -6.78 -10.20 -23.98
C GLU A 188 -5.41 -10.64 -23.45
N GLU A 189 -5.05 -11.89 -23.71
CA GLU A 189 -3.67 -12.32 -23.59
C GLU A 189 -2.86 -11.51 -24.61
N GLY A 190 -1.88 -10.73 -24.14
CA GLY A 190 -1.01 -9.97 -25.01
C GLY A 190 -0.24 -10.92 -25.91
N ILE A 191 -0.72 -11.12 -27.15
CA ILE A 191 -0.01 -11.94 -28.14
C ILE A 191 1.31 -11.21 -28.44
N VAL A 192 2.41 -11.74 -27.94
CA VAL A 192 3.74 -11.28 -28.31
C VAL A 192 3.96 -11.67 -29.78
N ASP A 193 3.95 -10.68 -30.67
CA ASP A 193 4.29 -10.89 -32.08
C ASP A 193 5.79 -11.23 -32.22
N ALA A 194 6.10 -12.52 -32.10
CA ALA A 194 7.45 -13.07 -32.20
C ALA A 194 8.10 -12.92 -33.59
N THR A 195 7.39 -12.35 -34.59
CA THR A 195 7.96 -12.05 -35.90
C THR A 195 8.70 -10.71 -35.94
N THR A 196 8.50 -9.86 -34.93
CA THR A 196 9.20 -8.57 -34.78
C THR A 196 10.43 -8.70 -33.87
N GLU A 197 11.45 -7.88 -34.12
CA GLU A 197 12.68 -7.87 -33.30
C GLU A 197 12.40 -7.46 -31.84
N GLU A 198 11.37 -6.65 -31.58
CA GLU A 198 10.89 -6.35 -30.21
C GLU A 198 10.18 -7.55 -29.57
N GLY A 199 9.43 -8.34 -30.33
CA GLY A 199 8.76 -9.54 -29.84
C GLY A 199 9.71 -10.67 -29.49
N LYS A 200 10.79 -10.87 -30.26
CA LYS A 200 11.85 -11.84 -29.93
C LYS A 200 12.56 -11.50 -28.63
N LYS A 201 12.84 -10.22 -28.41
CA LYS A 201 13.51 -9.76 -27.19
C LYS A 201 12.65 -9.97 -25.95
N LYS A 202 11.34 -9.68 -26.06
CA LYS A 202 10.38 -9.98 -24.97
C LYS A 202 10.22 -11.47 -24.73
N LEU A 203 10.26 -12.30 -25.77
CA LEU A 203 10.19 -13.76 -25.64
C LEU A 203 11.42 -14.31 -24.90
N GLU A 204 12.63 -13.83 -25.21
CA GLU A 204 13.86 -14.20 -24.50
C GLU A 204 13.86 -13.75 -23.03
N GLU A 205 13.30 -12.58 -22.73
CA GLU A 205 13.15 -12.08 -21.35
C GLU A 205 12.17 -12.96 -20.54
N ILE A 206 11.04 -13.35 -21.15
CA ILE A 206 10.03 -14.23 -20.52
C ILE A 206 10.59 -15.64 -20.28
N GLU A 207 11.35 -16.21 -21.24
CA GLU A 207 12.00 -17.52 -21.07
C GLU A 207 13.07 -17.51 -19.96
N ALA A 208 13.79 -16.40 -19.81
CA ALA A 208 14.79 -16.22 -18.76
C ALA A 208 14.16 -16.12 -17.36
N GLU A 209 12.97 -15.49 -17.24
CA GLU A 209 12.24 -15.39 -15.97
C GLU A 209 11.61 -16.74 -15.56
N GLY A 210 11.07 -17.50 -16.53
CA GLY A 210 10.52 -18.85 -16.27
C GLY A 210 11.56 -19.86 -15.77
N GLN A 211 12.83 -19.71 -16.13
CA GLN A 211 13.92 -20.55 -15.59
C GLN A 211 14.34 -20.16 -14.17
N LYS A 212 14.20 -18.88 -13.77
CA LYS A 212 14.49 -18.44 -12.40
C LYS A 212 13.44 -18.90 -11.39
N GLY A 213 12.17 -18.99 -11.79
CA GLY A 213 11.09 -19.49 -10.94
C GLY A 213 11.28 -20.97 -10.54
N LYS A 214 11.78 -21.82 -11.46
CA LYS A 214 12.00 -23.25 -11.18
C LYS A 214 13.22 -23.55 -10.29
N GLN A 215 14.20 -22.65 -10.20
CA GLN A 215 15.34 -22.82 -9.28
C GLN A 215 15.04 -22.39 -7.84
N ALA A 216 14.00 -21.57 -7.62
CA ALA A 216 13.63 -21.11 -6.28
C ALA A 216 12.84 -22.17 -5.47
N GLU A 217 12.16 -23.12 -6.12
CA GLU A 217 11.43 -24.20 -5.44
C GLU A 217 12.33 -25.37 -4.97
N GLU A 218 13.56 -25.50 -5.48
CA GLU A 218 14.41 -26.68 -5.19
C GLU A 218 15.47 -26.46 -4.08
N VAL A 219 15.56 -25.26 -3.47
CA VAL A 219 16.58 -24.92 -2.44
C VAL A 219 15.96 -24.61 -1.07
N GLY A 220 14.85 -25.29 -0.74
CA GLY A 220 14.00 -24.98 0.41
C GLY A 220 13.92 -26.02 1.53
N GLU A 221 14.89 -26.92 1.73
CA GLU A 221 14.95 -27.73 2.96
C GLU A 221 16.39 -27.89 3.47
N PRO A 222 16.78 -27.21 4.58
CA PRO A 222 17.88 -27.66 5.42
C PRO A 222 17.33 -28.48 6.59
N GLY A 223 17.86 -29.69 6.73
CA GLY A 223 17.44 -30.70 7.69
C GLY A 223 17.55 -30.30 9.17
N GLY A 224 16.58 -30.77 9.94
CA GLY A 224 16.61 -30.79 11.40
C GLY A 224 17.10 -32.16 11.90
N GLU A 225 18.32 -32.17 12.43
CA GLU A 225 18.91 -33.26 13.20
C GLU A 225 18.16 -33.45 14.52
N VAL A 226 17.42 -34.55 14.68
CA VAL A 226 16.82 -34.96 15.95
C VAL A 226 17.79 -35.89 16.69
N THR A 227 18.21 -35.44 17.86
CA THR A 227 18.95 -36.21 18.85
C THR A 227 17.99 -37.17 19.56
N GLU A 228 18.22 -38.48 19.45
CA GLU A 228 17.55 -39.47 20.30
C GLU A 228 18.38 -39.68 21.58
N LEU A 229 17.69 -39.45 22.70
CA LEU A 229 18.03 -39.92 24.04
C LEU A 229 17.53 -41.35 24.19
N ASP A 230 18.44 -42.29 24.45
CA ASP A 230 18.28 -43.36 25.45
C ASP A 230 19.67 -43.87 25.88
#